data_AF-A0AAU9DR83-F1
#
_entry.id   AF-A0AAU9DR83-F1
#
_cell.length_a   1.000
_cell.length_b   1.000
_cell.length_c   1.000
_cell.angle_alpha   90.00
_cell.angle_beta   90.00
_cell.angle_gamma   90.00
#
_symmetry.space_group_name_H-M   'P 1'
#
loop_
_entity.id
_entity.type
_entity.pdbx_description
1 polymer ?
#
loop_
_entity_poly.entity_id
_entity_poly.type
_entity_poly.pdbx_seq_one_letter_code
_entity_poly.pdbx_strand_id
1 'polypeptide(L)'
;MHFQLSEYYKRETCFFYNEKNIAPFYEFDERASENNGTIFYSVDKIDSYINQYDILPTSGPLLVSKQFLDSFSKLIETEMEYFPAIITDDKGISNTIFLH
;
A
#
# COMPACT_ATOMS: atom_id res chain seq x y z
N MET A 1 -15.03 -20.32 -4.91
CA MET A 1 -14.27 -19.37 -4.06
C MET A 1 -14.76 -17.99 -4.46
N HIS A 2 -15.57 -17.36 -3.63
CA HIS A 2 -16.12 -16.03 -3.92
C HIS A 2 -15.24 -15.01 -3.21
N PHE A 3 -14.48 -14.23 -3.96
CA PHE A 3 -13.71 -13.12 -3.42
C PHE A 3 -14.70 -11.99 -3.12
N GLN A 4 -14.97 -11.75 -1.84
CA GLN A 4 -15.69 -10.56 -1.42
C GLN A 4 -14.63 -9.47 -1.21
N LEU A 5 -14.56 -8.52 -2.15
CA LEU A 5 -13.89 -7.24 -1.93
C LEU A 5 -14.59 -6.59 -0.73
N SER A 6 -14.01 -6.74 0.45
CA SER A 6 -14.48 -6.12 1.67
C SER A 6 -13.59 -4.93 1.95
N GLU A 7 -14.16 -3.74 1.89
CA GLU A 7 -13.50 -2.49 2.32
C GLU A 7 -13.29 -2.44 3.85
N TYR A 8 -13.70 -3.48 4.57
CA TYR A 8 -13.71 -3.50 6.03
C TYR A 8 -12.44 -4.15 6.58
N TYR A 9 -11.45 -3.33 6.90
CA TYR A 9 -10.37 -3.76 7.76
C TYR A 9 -10.90 -3.97 9.19
N LYS A 10 -10.60 -5.12 9.80
CA LYS A 10 -11.18 -5.54 11.09
C LYS A 10 -11.06 -4.50 12.22
N ARG A 11 -10.02 -3.67 12.19
CA ARG A 11 -9.79 -2.58 13.14
C ARG A 11 -10.11 -1.25 12.45
N GLU A 12 -10.73 -0.33 13.17
CA GLU A 12 -10.81 1.06 12.71
C GLU A 12 -9.40 1.67 12.72
N THR A 13 -8.76 1.70 11.56
CA THR A 13 -7.41 2.21 11.37
C THR A 13 -7.23 2.72 9.95
N CYS A 14 -6.18 3.50 9.75
CA CYS A 14 -5.82 4.02 8.44
C CYS A 14 -4.29 3.96 8.28
N PHE A 15 -3.86 3.59 7.09
CA PHE A 15 -2.46 3.60 6.68
C PHE A 15 -2.17 4.97 6.06
N PHE A 16 -1.34 5.77 6.71
CA PHE A 16 -1.10 7.15 6.32
C PHE A 16 0.13 7.25 5.44
N TYR A 17 0.01 7.97 4.32
CA TYR A 17 1.16 8.33 3.50
C TYR A 17 2.17 9.12 4.35
N ASN A 18 3.41 8.63 4.43
CA ASN A 18 4.41 9.10 5.38
C ASN A 18 5.11 10.38 4.90
N GLU A 19 5.50 11.26 5.82
CA GLU A 19 6.30 12.46 5.55
C GLU A 19 7.72 12.17 5.03
N LYS A 20 8.19 10.93 5.13
CA LYS A 20 9.47 10.45 4.55
C LYS A 20 9.45 10.44 3.02
N ASN A 21 8.27 10.43 2.41
CA ASN A 21 8.17 10.53 0.96
C ASN A 21 8.55 11.93 0.50
N ILE A 22 9.13 12.03 -0.69
CA ILE A 22 9.65 13.27 -1.26
C ILE A 22 8.51 14.18 -1.71
N ALA A 23 7.51 13.63 -2.38
CA ALA A 23 6.33 14.35 -2.83
C ALA A 23 5.16 14.14 -1.87
N PRO A 24 4.35 15.18 -1.62
CA PRO A 24 3.10 15.01 -0.90
C PRO A 24 2.12 14.14 -1.72
N PHE A 25 1.18 13.50 -1.03
CA PHE A 25 0.31 12.50 -1.65
C PHE A 25 -0.57 13.05 -2.80
N TYR A 26 -0.85 14.35 -2.82
CA TYR A 26 -1.64 15.00 -3.88
C TYR A 26 -0.82 15.35 -5.13
N GLU A 27 0.51 15.27 -5.07
CA GLU A 27 1.43 15.37 -6.23
C GLU A 27 1.92 13.98 -6.65
N PHE A 28 1.29 12.92 -6.14
CA PHE A 28 1.79 11.56 -6.31
C PHE A 28 1.89 11.16 -7.79
N ASP A 29 0.83 11.33 -8.57
CA ASP A 29 0.80 10.89 -9.97
C ASP A 29 1.88 11.57 -10.84
N GLU A 30 2.28 12.79 -10.50
CA GLU A 30 3.27 13.56 -11.26
C GLU A 30 4.72 13.24 -10.82
N ARG A 31 4.90 12.77 -9.57
CA ARG A 31 6.22 12.73 -8.90
C ARG A 31 6.50 11.41 -8.19
N ALA A 32 5.70 10.36 -8.43
CA ALA A 32 5.89 9.05 -7.82
C ALA A 32 7.30 8.49 -8.05
N SER A 33 7.84 8.70 -9.26
CA SER A 33 9.19 8.31 -9.67
C SER A 33 10.31 8.97 -8.86
N GLU A 34 10.06 10.13 -8.25
CA GLU A 34 11.05 10.85 -7.44
C GLU A 34 11.32 10.17 -6.09
N ASN A 35 10.43 9.31 -5.59
CA ASN A 35 10.58 8.58 -4.33
C ASN A 35 11.63 7.44 -4.37
N ASN A 36 12.61 7.50 -5.28
CA ASN A 36 13.53 6.39 -5.57
C ASN A 36 12.80 5.05 -5.84
N GLY A 37 11.55 5.12 -6.29
CA GLY A 37 10.69 3.96 -6.51
C GLY A 37 10.21 3.25 -5.25
N THR A 38 10.28 3.83 -4.04
CA THR A 38 9.70 3.22 -2.82
C THR A 38 8.85 4.21 -2.04
N ILE A 39 7.61 3.84 -1.75
CA ILE A 39 6.64 4.67 -1.04
C ILE A 39 6.52 4.23 0.41
N PHE A 40 6.55 5.19 1.33
CA PHE A 40 6.52 4.94 2.76
C PHE A 40 5.14 5.24 3.35
N TYR A 41 4.67 4.37 4.23
CA TYR A 41 3.42 4.53 4.96
C TYR A 41 3.63 4.31 6.46
N SER A 42 2.80 4.94 7.27
CA SER A 42 2.74 4.77 8.73
C SER A 42 1.39 4.23 9.19
N VAL A 43 1.40 3.46 10.26
CA VAL A 43 0.19 3.02 10.97
C VAL A 43 0.51 2.91 12.46
N ASP A 44 -0.49 3.03 13.33
CA ASP A 44 -0.28 2.88 14.78
C ASP A 44 0.26 1.48 15.15
N LYS A 45 -0.24 0.45 14.46
CA LYS A 45 0.16 -0.95 14.70
C LYS A 45 -0.11 -1.83 13.48
N ILE A 46 0.90 -2.60 13.06
CA ILE A 46 0.69 -3.66 12.07
C ILE A 46 0.05 -4.88 12.76
N ASP A 47 -1.11 -5.31 12.26
CA ASP A 47 -1.79 -6.49 12.78
C ASP A 47 -1.25 -7.78 12.16
N SER A 48 -1.28 -8.88 12.93
CA SER A 48 -0.85 -10.20 12.46
C SER A 48 -1.68 -10.74 11.29
N TYR A 49 -2.86 -10.17 11.07
CA TYR A 49 -3.79 -10.55 10.00
C TYR A 49 -3.72 -9.62 8.78
N ILE A 50 -2.81 -8.64 8.74
CA ILE A 50 -2.74 -7.66 7.64
C ILE A 50 -2.62 -8.33 6.26
N ASN A 51 -1.91 -9.46 6.18
CA ASN A 51 -1.70 -10.24 4.95
C ASN A 51 -2.97 -10.96 4.43
N GLN A 52 -4.10 -10.87 5.14
CA GLN A 52 -5.38 -11.44 4.70
C GLN A 52 -6.19 -10.47 3.83
N TYR A 53 -5.68 -9.25 3.63
CA TYR A 53 -6.35 -8.18 2.89
C TYR A 53 -5.62 -7.88 1.59
N ASP A 54 -6.39 -7.73 0.53
CA ASP A 54 -5.89 -7.34 -0.78
C ASP A 54 -5.74 -5.82 -0.93
N ILE A 55 -6.54 -5.05 -0.20
CA ILE A 55 -6.54 -3.58 -0.23
C ILE A 55 -6.60 -3.10 1.22
N LEU A 56 -5.78 -2.09 1.55
CA LEU A 56 -5.74 -1.48 2.88
C LEU A 56 -6.52 -0.16 2.93
N PRO A 57 -7.07 0.21 4.11
CA PRO A 57 -7.70 1.52 4.31
C PRO A 57 -6.62 2.60 4.37
N THR A 58 -6.39 3.31 3.26
CA THR A 58 -5.26 4.24 3.13
C THR A 58 -5.71 5.69 3.07
N SER A 59 -4.95 6.57 3.73
CA SER A 59 -5.06 8.03 3.58
C SER A 59 -3.92 8.48 2.67
N GLY A 60 -4.22 8.56 1.38
CA GLY A 60 -3.26 8.78 0.30
C GLY A 60 -3.48 7.78 -0.84
N PRO A 61 -2.47 7.58 -1.70
CA PRO A 61 -2.50 6.60 -2.77
C PRO A 61 -2.81 5.18 -2.26
N LEU A 62 -3.52 4.38 -3.05
CA LEU A 62 -4.01 3.05 -2.63
C LEU A 62 -2.87 2.10 -2.26
N LEU A 63 -3.10 1.19 -1.31
CA LEU A 63 -2.17 0.10 -1.00
C LEU A 63 -2.81 -1.24 -1.35
N VAL A 64 -2.17 -1.97 -2.25
CA VAL A 64 -2.62 -3.27 -2.75
C VAL A 64 -1.64 -4.38 -2.38
N SER A 65 -2.14 -5.56 -2.07
CA SER A 65 -1.29 -6.71 -1.73
C SER A 65 -0.55 -7.20 -2.98
N LYS A 66 0.68 -7.70 -2.82
CA LYS A 66 1.40 -8.37 -3.91
C LYS A 66 0.61 -9.53 -4.52
N GLN A 67 -0.09 -10.28 -3.67
CA GLN A 67 -0.92 -11.42 -4.11
C GLN A 67 -2.09 -10.98 -4.99
N PHE A 68 -2.69 -9.82 -4.71
CA PHE A 68 -3.75 -9.27 -5.55
C PHE A 68 -3.22 -8.94 -6.94
N LEU A 69 -2.04 -8.30 -7.02
CA LEU A 69 -1.39 -7.97 -8.29
C LEU A 69 -1.01 -9.19 -9.12
N ASP A 70 -0.67 -10.33 -8.52
CA ASP A 70 -0.43 -11.57 -9.26
C ASP A 70 -1.62 -11.97 -10.15
N SER A 71 -2.85 -11.63 -9.72
CA SER A 71 -4.07 -11.85 -10.49
C SER A 71 -4.16 -10.98 -11.75
N PHE A 72 -3.40 -9.89 -11.81
CA PHE A 72 -3.32 -8.94 -12.92
C PHE A 72 -2.01 -9.01 -13.69
N SER A 73 -1.16 -10.02 -13.41
CA SER A 73 0.18 -10.19 -14.00
C SER A 73 0.30 -10.01 -15.52
N LYS A 74 -0.78 -10.25 -16.28
CA LYS A 74 -0.82 -10.05 -17.75
C LYS A 74 -1.02 -8.60 -18.20
N LEU A 75 -1.42 -7.71 -17.29
CA LEU A 75 -1.65 -6.27 -17.51
C LEU A 75 -0.52 -5.41 -16.93
N ILE A 76 0.29 -6.00 -16.06
CA ILE A 76 1.47 -5.37 -15.47
C ILE A 76 2.47 -5.06 -16.58
N GLU A 77 3.09 -3.87 -16.53
CA GLU A 77 4.09 -3.31 -17.49
C GLU A 77 3.53 -2.70 -18.78
N THR A 78 2.31 -3.01 -19.22
CA THR A 78 1.71 -2.34 -20.40
C THR A 78 0.73 -1.22 -20.03
N GLU A 79 -0.05 -1.39 -18.96
CA GLU A 79 -1.13 -0.44 -18.62
C GLU A 79 -1.16 -0.05 -17.14
N MET A 80 -0.29 -0.63 -16.31
CA MET A 80 -0.30 -0.45 -14.85
C MET A 80 1.13 -0.32 -14.32
N GLU A 81 1.41 0.82 -13.67
CA GLU A 81 2.64 1.06 -12.91
C GLU A 81 2.36 0.82 -11.43
N TYR A 82 3.36 0.29 -10.72
CA TYR A 82 3.27 0.02 -9.30
C TYR A 82 4.60 0.34 -8.62
N PHE A 83 4.53 0.79 -7.39
CA PHE A 83 5.68 1.19 -6.59
C PHE A 83 5.77 0.32 -5.33
N PRO A 84 6.95 -0.25 -5.03
CA PRO A 84 7.25 -0.84 -3.73
C PRO A 84 6.76 0.02 -2.58
N ALA A 85 6.03 -0.56 -1.62
CA ALA A 85 5.60 0.14 -0.41
C ALA A 85 6.24 -0.46 0.84
N ILE A 86 6.60 0.42 1.78
CA ILE A 86 7.07 0.06 3.12
C ILE A 86 6.14 0.70 4.15
N ILE A 87 5.36 -0.15 4.82
CA ILE A 87 4.51 0.25 5.94
C ILE A 87 5.31 0.06 7.22
N THR A 88 5.38 1.07 8.10
CA THR A 88 6.05 0.97 9.40
C THR A 88 5.08 1.31 10.52
N ASP A 89 5.11 0.58 11.62
CA ASP A 89 4.35 0.91 12.83
C ASP A 89 5.12 1.74 13.86
N ASP A 90 4.42 2.20 14.89
CA ASP A 90 4.99 3.00 15.99
C ASP A 90 6.10 2.27 16.77
N LYS A 91 6.19 0.94 16.63
CA LYS A 91 7.25 0.11 17.25
C LYS A 91 8.44 -0.12 16.32
N GLY A 92 8.42 0.44 15.11
CA GLY A 92 9.44 0.26 14.09
C GLY A 92 9.37 -1.09 13.38
N ILE A 93 8.27 -1.84 13.52
CA ILE A 93 8.04 -3.05 12.73
C ILE A 93 7.65 -2.61 11.32
N SER A 94 8.22 -3.26 10.30
CA SER A 94 7.94 -2.94 8.90
C SER A 94 7.26 -4.10 8.17
N ASN A 95 6.37 -3.77 7.24
CA ASN A 95 5.75 -4.68 6.29
C ASN A 95 5.99 -4.20 4.86
N THR A 96 6.38 -5.13 3.98
CA THR A 96 6.77 -4.86 2.58
C THR A 96 6.01 -5.72 1.58
N ILE A 97 4.89 -6.32 2.01
CA ILE A 97 4.07 -7.21 1.16
C ILE A 97 2.98 -6.47 0.38
N PHE A 98 2.87 -5.17 0.59
CA PHE A 98 2.00 -4.27 -0.14
C PHE A 98 2.80 -3.44 -1.15
N LEU A 99 2.08 -2.98 -2.16
CA LEU A 99 2.54 -2.10 -3.24
C LEU A 99 1.57 -0.93 -3.33
N HIS A 100 2.04 0.19 -3.85
CA HIS A 100 1.16 1.22 -4.38
C HIS A 100 0.90 0.95 -5.86
#